data_AF-A0A974TFV8-F1
#
_entry.id   AF-A0A974TFV8-F1
#
_cell.length_a   1.000
_cell.length_b   1.000
_cell.length_c   1.000
_cell.angle_alpha   90.00
_cell.angle_beta   90.00
_cell.angle_gamma   90.00
#
_symmetry.space_group_name_H-M   'P 1'
#
loop_
_entity.id
_entity.type
_entity.pdbx_description
1 polymer ?
#
loop_
_entity_poly.entity_id
_entity_poly.type
_entity_poly.pdbx_seq_one_letter_code
_entity_poly.pdbx_strand_id
1 'polypeptide(L)'
;MKVLFYGGCHAGVLRRAFERFAPEGHTFDHITNFTLIASRKPFPYDYAATFDAVVYSPIANKGDYNTDRLKAFCEANGIQTVCFPWLQWNGYFPGCIQGQLLGFKGWIYPQLFDLMAEMPFDLAYDMLLRATFLGDTVHSALERTTEHLVAHETTMETDFRVSDFILQHYKRSRLFLTPNHPSTTLYKYVAWRIAEHLGISLDKGFFTSGSELQPEKRVPILPGVADQLGLEFCDSDFEDRENLPRRVFSLREYLTLYADRAARLLRARTHTFIKSQPGLAAGLSVEDKVACRPTDFLVTKGLQWPMKAQDMPVEIISTSATTDKLGRAFVYSGHWIN
;
A
#
# COMPACT_ATOMS: atom_id res chain seq x y z
N MET A 1 -12.44 24.26 -16.88
CA MET A 1 -11.52 23.37 -17.63
C MET A 1 -11.90 21.91 -17.38
N LYS A 2 -11.93 21.07 -18.42
CA LYS A 2 -12.11 19.63 -18.34
C LYS A 2 -10.75 18.94 -18.40
N VAL A 3 -10.41 18.13 -17.40
CA VAL A 3 -9.11 17.47 -17.30
C VAL A 3 -9.26 15.96 -17.21
N LEU A 4 -8.55 15.24 -18.06
CA LEU A 4 -8.49 13.78 -18.05
C LEU A 4 -7.19 13.30 -17.40
N PHE A 5 -7.28 12.49 -16.34
CA PHE A 5 -6.12 11.83 -15.75
C PHE A 5 -5.91 10.43 -16.35
N TYR A 6 -4.75 10.14 -16.91
CA TYR A 6 -4.44 8.83 -17.50
C TYR A 6 -3.19 8.18 -16.86
N GLY A 7 -3.30 6.94 -16.43
CA GLY A 7 -2.16 6.21 -15.88
C GLY A 7 -2.57 5.03 -15.00
N GLY A 8 -1.71 4.68 -14.04
CA GLY A 8 -2.02 3.66 -13.02
C GLY A 8 -3.02 4.13 -11.97
N CYS A 9 -2.98 3.53 -10.78
CA CYS A 9 -3.86 3.91 -9.67
C CYS A 9 -3.72 5.39 -9.25
N HIS A 10 -2.54 6.00 -9.45
CA HIS A 10 -2.27 7.41 -9.15
C HIS A 10 -3.16 8.38 -9.92
N ALA A 11 -3.53 8.06 -11.17
CA ALA A 11 -4.44 8.88 -11.97
C ALA A 11 -5.79 9.06 -11.26
N GLY A 12 -6.33 7.96 -10.72
CA GLY A 12 -7.56 7.98 -9.93
C GLY A 12 -7.41 8.78 -8.64
N VAL A 13 -6.29 8.63 -7.91
CA VAL A 13 -6.02 9.37 -6.67
C VAL A 13 -5.95 10.88 -6.92
N LEU A 14 -5.16 11.30 -7.91
CA LEU A 14 -5.01 12.70 -8.29
C LEU A 14 -6.33 13.30 -8.75
N ARG A 15 -7.10 12.58 -9.59
CA ARG A 15 -8.45 13.01 -9.99
C ARG A 15 -9.33 13.32 -8.78
N ARG A 16 -9.40 12.44 -7.76
CA ARG A 16 -10.23 12.72 -6.57
C ARG A 16 -9.75 13.93 -5.79
N ALA A 17 -8.44 14.16 -5.74
CA ALA A 17 -7.89 15.35 -5.10
C ALA A 17 -8.33 16.63 -5.82
N PHE A 18 -8.22 16.66 -7.15
CA PHE A 18 -8.65 17.80 -7.96
C PHE A 18 -10.17 18.01 -7.89
N GLU A 19 -11.00 16.98 -8.00
CA GLU A 19 -12.46 17.09 -7.84
C GLU A 19 -12.86 17.70 -6.50
N ARG A 20 -12.13 17.35 -5.43
CA ARG A 20 -12.46 17.79 -4.08
C ARG A 20 -11.99 19.21 -3.77
N PHE A 21 -10.87 19.64 -4.36
CA PHE A 21 -10.15 20.83 -3.92
C PHE A 21 -9.94 21.89 -5.02
N ALA A 22 -10.28 21.62 -6.27
CA ALA A 22 -10.31 22.66 -7.30
C ALA A 22 -11.60 23.50 -7.18
N PRO A 23 -11.59 24.78 -7.62
CA PRO A 23 -12.77 25.63 -7.70
C PRO A 23 -13.88 25.03 -8.56
N GLU A 24 -15.09 25.59 -8.42
CA GLU A 24 -16.21 25.29 -9.32
C GLU A 24 -15.89 25.65 -10.78
N GLY A 25 -16.55 24.98 -11.73
CA GLY A 25 -16.35 25.20 -13.18
C GLY A 25 -15.25 24.32 -13.80
N HIS A 26 -14.61 23.46 -13.01
CA HIS A 26 -13.73 22.40 -13.50
C HIS A 26 -14.43 21.05 -13.45
N THR A 27 -14.08 20.15 -14.38
CA THR A 27 -14.53 18.75 -14.35
C THR A 27 -13.33 17.85 -14.57
N PHE A 28 -13.33 16.70 -13.90
CA PHE A 28 -12.20 15.79 -13.88
C PHE A 28 -12.70 14.38 -14.14
N ASP A 29 -11.99 13.64 -14.98
CA ASP A 29 -12.22 12.20 -15.13
C ASP A 29 -10.88 11.48 -15.17
N HIS A 30 -10.90 10.14 -15.20
CA HIS A 30 -9.70 9.35 -15.30
C HIS A 30 -9.88 8.06 -16.07
N ILE A 31 -8.79 7.60 -16.69
CA ILE A 31 -8.67 6.31 -17.34
C ILE A 31 -7.50 5.56 -16.71
N THR A 32 -7.75 4.32 -16.30
CA THR A 32 -6.72 3.47 -15.72
C THR A 32 -6.13 2.52 -16.76
N ASN A 33 -4.82 2.60 -16.97
CA ASN A 33 -4.12 1.87 -18.03
C ASN A 33 -4.20 0.35 -17.87
N PHE A 34 -4.06 -0.19 -16.66
CA PHE A 34 -4.08 -1.64 -16.44
C PHE A 34 -5.46 -2.25 -16.76
N THR A 35 -6.55 -1.48 -16.59
CA THR A 35 -7.90 -1.92 -16.95
C THR A 35 -8.06 -2.01 -18.47
N LEU A 36 -7.54 -1.03 -19.20
CA LEU A 36 -7.52 -1.07 -20.67
C LEU A 36 -6.67 -2.24 -21.19
N ILE A 37 -5.46 -2.40 -20.66
CA ILE A 37 -4.55 -3.50 -21.03
C ILE A 37 -5.19 -4.86 -20.75
N ALA A 38 -5.75 -5.06 -19.55
CA ALA A 38 -6.38 -6.33 -19.17
C ALA A 38 -7.61 -6.66 -20.02
N SER A 39 -8.40 -5.64 -20.40
CA SER A 39 -9.58 -5.79 -21.25
C SER A 39 -9.27 -5.77 -22.75
N ARG A 40 -8.01 -5.57 -23.14
CA ARG A 40 -7.56 -5.41 -24.54
C ARG A 40 -8.32 -4.31 -25.30
N LYS A 41 -8.78 -3.28 -24.60
CA LYS A 41 -9.49 -2.15 -25.20
C LYS A 41 -8.49 -1.07 -25.58
N PRO A 42 -8.55 -0.48 -26.78
CA PRO A 42 -7.69 0.63 -27.14
C PRO A 42 -7.96 1.83 -26.23
N PHE A 43 -7.00 2.76 -26.18
CA PHE A 43 -7.22 4.05 -25.55
C PHE A 43 -8.35 4.81 -26.28
N PRO A 44 -9.36 5.36 -25.59
CA PRO A 44 -10.51 5.99 -26.22
C PRO A 44 -10.21 7.44 -26.65
N TYR A 45 -9.50 7.60 -27.77
CA TYR A 45 -9.08 8.92 -28.29
C TYR A 45 -10.24 9.89 -28.53
N ASP A 46 -11.37 9.43 -29.05
CA ASP A 46 -12.56 10.27 -29.28
C ASP A 46 -13.09 10.88 -27.97
N TYR A 47 -12.98 10.14 -26.87
CA TYR A 47 -13.37 10.63 -25.56
C TYR A 47 -12.34 11.63 -25.02
N ALA A 48 -11.05 11.36 -25.19
CA ALA A 48 -9.98 12.29 -24.80
C ALA A 48 -10.05 13.63 -25.56
N ALA A 49 -10.53 13.62 -26.82
CA ALA A 49 -10.76 14.83 -27.61
C ALA A 49 -11.75 15.83 -26.98
N THR A 50 -12.56 15.38 -26.03
CA THR A 50 -13.57 16.21 -25.36
C THR A 50 -13.02 17.01 -24.17
N PHE A 51 -11.73 16.84 -23.84
CA PHE A 51 -11.07 17.47 -22.71
C PHE A 51 -10.16 18.63 -23.15
N ASP A 52 -10.01 19.62 -22.27
CA ASP A 52 -9.13 20.76 -22.48
C ASP A 52 -7.66 20.38 -22.17
N ALA A 53 -7.48 19.45 -21.23
CA ALA A 53 -6.17 18.98 -20.82
C ALA A 53 -6.14 17.48 -20.47
N VAL A 54 -4.97 16.86 -20.65
CA VAL A 54 -4.69 15.47 -20.25
C VAL A 54 -3.46 15.44 -19.35
N VAL A 55 -3.64 14.93 -18.13
CA VAL A 55 -2.58 14.70 -17.15
C VAL A 55 -2.24 13.22 -17.16
N TYR A 56 -0.98 12.84 -17.39
CA TYR A 56 -0.61 11.44 -17.48
C TYR A 56 0.72 11.09 -16.84
N SER A 57 0.85 9.83 -16.40
CA SER A 57 2.16 9.24 -16.07
C SER A 57 2.69 8.53 -17.31
N PRO A 58 3.98 8.66 -17.65
CA PRO A 58 4.53 8.04 -18.84
C PRO A 58 4.41 6.50 -18.78
N ILE A 59 4.01 5.90 -19.89
CA ILE A 59 3.94 4.45 -20.08
C ILE A 59 4.79 4.11 -21.29
N ALA A 60 5.85 3.33 -21.08
CA ALA A 60 6.70 2.79 -22.13
C ALA A 60 6.55 1.25 -22.20
N ASN A 61 6.96 0.67 -23.33
CA ASN A 61 7.06 -0.78 -23.52
C ASN A 61 5.74 -1.56 -23.34
N LYS A 62 4.61 -0.93 -23.66
CA LYS A 62 3.27 -1.51 -23.68
C LYS A 62 2.59 -1.40 -25.05
N GLY A 63 3.35 -1.19 -26.14
CA GLY A 63 2.81 -1.15 -27.50
C GLY A 63 1.80 -0.04 -27.68
N ASP A 64 0.56 -0.37 -28.07
CA ASP A 64 -0.51 0.60 -28.33
C ASP A 64 -0.95 1.41 -27.11
N TYR A 65 -0.55 1.00 -25.90
CA TYR A 65 -0.85 1.69 -24.64
C TYR A 65 0.24 2.70 -24.23
N ASN A 66 1.32 2.82 -25.01
CA ASN A 66 2.37 3.80 -24.75
C ASN A 66 1.82 5.23 -24.84
N THR A 67 2.32 6.11 -23.96
CA THR A 67 1.86 7.49 -23.88
C THR A 67 2.35 8.38 -25.02
N ASP A 68 3.32 7.95 -25.82
CA ASP A 68 3.83 8.75 -26.95
C ASP A 68 2.73 9.03 -27.98
N ARG A 69 1.85 8.05 -28.22
CA ARG A 69 0.69 8.23 -29.11
C ARG A 69 -0.34 9.19 -28.52
N LEU A 70 -0.55 9.14 -27.21
CA LEU A 70 -1.42 10.07 -26.51
C LEU A 70 -0.86 11.51 -26.59
N LYS A 71 0.44 11.69 -26.35
CA LYS A 71 1.12 12.99 -26.48
C LYS A 71 0.95 13.56 -27.88
N ALA A 72 1.30 12.78 -28.92
CA ALA A 72 1.15 13.20 -30.31
C ALA A 72 -0.31 13.51 -30.68
N PHE A 73 -1.27 12.73 -30.17
CA PHE A 73 -2.69 13.01 -30.36
C PHE A 73 -3.11 14.33 -29.71
N CYS A 74 -2.70 14.59 -28.46
CA CYS A 74 -3.03 15.82 -27.76
C CYS A 74 -2.44 17.04 -28.49
N GLU A 75 -1.18 16.97 -28.91
CA GLU A 75 -0.51 18.02 -29.69
C GLU A 75 -1.27 18.33 -30.99
N ALA A 76 -1.67 17.30 -31.75
CA ALA A 76 -2.41 17.46 -33.00
C ALA A 76 -3.81 18.07 -32.82
N ASN A 77 -4.40 17.97 -31.62
CA ASN A 77 -5.73 18.48 -31.30
C ASN A 77 -5.71 19.72 -30.40
N GLY A 78 -4.53 20.30 -30.11
CA GLY A 78 -4.42 21.46 -29.24
C GLY A 78 -4.84 21.21 -27.79
N ILE A 79 -4.78 19.95 -27.33
CA ILE A 79 -5.11 19.55 -25.96
C ILE A 79 -3.87 19.77 -25.10
N GLN A 80 -4.00 20.53 -24.01
CA GLN A 80 -2.89 20.75 -23.10
C GLN A 80 -2.47 19.42 -22.44
N THR A 81 -1.17 19.20 -22.23
CA THR A 81 -0.69 18.00 -21.53
C THR A 81 0.11 18.34 -20.29
N VAL A 82 0.06 17.44 -19.30
CA VAL A 82 0.97 17.42 -18.15
C VAL A 82 1.43 15.99 -17.88
N CYS A 83 2.68 15.69 -18.15
CA CYS A 83 3.39 14.44 -17.87
C CYS A 83 4.00 14.48 -16.46
N PHE A 84 3.38 13.78 -15.50
CA PHE A 84 3.92 13.66 -14.14
C PHE A 84 4.78 12.38 -13.98
N PRO A 85 5.79 12.38 -13.10
CA PRO A 85 6.66 11.21 -12.91
C PRO A 85 5.96 9.94 -12.45
N TRP A 86 6.58 8.80 -12.73
CA TRP A 86 6.20 7.52 -12.15
C TRP A 86 6.49 7.55 -10.64
N LEU A 87 5.43 7.42 -9.83
CA LEU A 87 5.52 7.57 -8.37
C LEU A 87 5.88 6.26 -7.66
N GLN A 88 7.11 5.80 -7.88
CA GLN A 88 7.66 4.62 -7.22
C GLN A 88 9.08 4.89 -6.74
N TRP A 89 9.34 4.58 -5.48
CA TRP A 89 10.64 4.77 -4.87
C TRP A 89 10.80 3.81 -3.69
N ASN A 90 11.89 3.05 -3.69
CA ASN A 90 12.09 1.96 -2.73
C ASN A 90 13.11 2.30 -1.62
N GLY A 91 13.44 3.58 -1.43
CA GLY A 91 14.50 4.00 -0.51
C GLY A 91 14.22 3.67 0.96
N TYR A 92 12.95 3.65 1.38
CA TYR A 92 12.56 3.21 2.73
C TYR A 92 12.45 1.71 2.91
N PHE A 93 12.45 0.92 1.83
CA PHE A 93 12.05 -0.49 1.88
C PHE A 93 13.10 -1.38 1.19
N PRO A 94 14.38 -1.36 1.62
CA PRO A 94 15.43 -2.19 1.02
C PRO A 94 15.06 -3.68 1.07
N GLY A 95 15.15 -4.33 -0.10
CA GLY A 95 14.77 -5.74 -0.26
C GLY A 95 13.26 -6.02 -0.31
N CYS A 96 12.41 -5.01 -0.16
CA CYS A 96 10.97 -5.17 -0.28
C CYS A 96 10.55 -5.46 -1.73
N ILE A 97 9.75 -6.50 -1.94
CA ILE A 97 9.23 -6.91 -3.26
C ILE A 97 7.74 -7.24 -3.18
N GLN A 98 7.07 -7.31 -4.34
CA GLN A 98 5.74 -7.91 -4.39
C GLN A 98 5.84 -9.43 -4.26
N GLY A 99 5.15 -9.99 -3.27
CA GLY A 99 5.09 -11.43 -3.02
C GLY A 99 3.79 -11.84 -2.35
N GLN A 100 3.76 -13.03 -1.75
CA GLN A 100 2.61 -13.52 -1.00
C GLN A 100 2.89 -13.46 0.51
N LEU A 101 1.94 -12.90 1.26
CA LEU A 101 1.89 -12.95 2.72
C LEU A 101 0.49 -13.41 3.12
N LEU A 102 0.38 -14.46 3.94
CA LEU A 102 -0.91 -15.04 4.34
C LEU A 102 -1.85 -15.38 3.15
N GLY A 103 -1.28 -15.75 2.00
CA GLY A 103 -2.04 -16.14 0.80
C GLY A 103 -2.55 -15.00 -0.08
N PHE A 104 -2.38 -13.73 0.31
CA PHE A 104 -2.69 -12.59 -0.55
C PHE A 104 -1.42 -11.94 -1.12
N LYS A 105 -1.56 -11.26 -2.27
CA LYS A 105 -0.45 -10.54 -2.91
C LYS A 105 -0.24 -9.20 -2.22
N GLY A 106 0.98 -8.95 -1.74
CA GLY A 106 1.35 -7.73 -1.04
C GLY A 106 2.84 -7.41 -1.14
N TRP A 107 3.24 -6.30 -0.55
CA TRP A 107 4.65 -5.94 -0.39
C TRP A 107 5.23 -6.67 0.82
N ILE A 108 6.32 -7.41 0.62
CA ILE A 108 6.96 -8.25 1.63
C ILE A 108 8.47 -8.04 1.64
N TYR A 109 9.11 -8.45 2.72
CA TYR A 109 10.56 -8.56 2.84
C TYR A 109 10.94 -10.04 2.87
N PRO A 110 11.31 -10.65 1.74
CA PRO A 110 11.60 -12.08 1.65
C PRO A 110 12.67 -12.53 2.65
N GLN A 111 13.69 -11.69 2.89
CA GLN A 111 14.77 -11.95 3.83
C GLN A 111 14.28 -12.16 5.27
N LEU A 112 13.09 -11.68 5.63
CA LEU A 112 12.51 -11.91 6.95
C LEU A 112 12.00 -13.35 7.09
N PHE A 113 11.61 -14.04 6.01
CA PHE A 113 11.27 -15.45 6.10
C PHE A 113 12.47 -16.32 6.42
N ASP A 114 13.63 -15.99 5.85
CA ASP A 114 14.87 -16.72 6.10
C ASP A 114 15.36 -16.42 7.52
N LEU A 115 15.38 -15.14 7.91
CA LEU A 115 15.73 -14.72 9.26
C LEU A 115 14.88 -15.44 10.33
N MET A 116 13.56 -15.45 10.17
CA MET A 116 12.65 -16.06 11.15
C MET A 116 12.70 -17.59 11.15
N ALA A 117 13.24 -18.22 10.10
CA ALA A 117 13.43 -19.66 10.03
C ALA A 117 14.73 -20.11 10.71
N GLU A 118 15.75 -19.26 10.71
CA GLU A 118 17.10 -19.59 11.19
C GLU A 118 17.31 -19.34 12.68
N MET A 119 16.49 -18.51 13.33
CA MET A 119 16.70 -18.14 14.73
C MET A 119 15.40 -17.95 15.53
N PRO A 120 15.47 -17.97 16.88
CA PRO A 120 14.33 -17.67 17.72
C PRO A 120 13.75 -16.28 17.42
N PHE A 121 12.41 -16.17 17.46
CA PHE A 121 11.69 -14.94 17.12
C PHE A 121 12.21 -13.69 17.85
N ASP A 122 12.43 -13.78 19.16
CA ASP A 122 12.89 -12.63 19.95
C ASP A 122 14.30 -12.18 19.54
N LEU A 123 15.18 -13.11 19.17
CA LEU A 123 16.51 -12.78 18.67
C LEU A 123 16.43 -12.11 17.28
N ALA A 124 15.60 -12.63 16.38
CA ALA A 124 15.36 -12.02 15.07
C ALA A 124 14.77 -10.62 15.21
N TYR A 125 13.80 -10.45 16.11
CA TYR A 125 13.20 -9.16 16.43
C TYR A 125 14.25 -8.15 16.89
N ASP A 126 15.07 -8.52 17.88
CA ASP A 126 16.12 -7.66 18.42
C ASP A 126 17.19 -7.31 17.37
N MET A 127 17.49 -8.22 16.43
CA MET A 127 18.41 -7.93 15.32
C MET A 127 17.85 -6.88 14.36
N LEU A 128 16.55 -6.94 14.02
CA LEU A 128 15.91 -5.98 13.12
C LEU A 128 15.83 -4.56 13.69
N LEU A 129 15.91 -4.43 15.02
CA LEU A 129 15.99 -3.12 15.67
C LEU A 129 17.35 -2.45 15.50
N ARG A 130 18.39 -3.17 15.07
CA ARG A 130 19.76 -2.65 14.94
C ARG A 130 20.03 -2.19 13.51
N ALA A 131 20.66 -1.02 13.35
CA ALA A 131 21.11 -0.55 12.04
C ALA A 131 21.99 -1.55 11.29
N THR A 132 22.85 -2.28 12.00
CA THR A 132 23.83 -3.17 11.36
C THR A 132 23.20 -4.36 10.62
N PHE A 133 21.94 -4.70 10.87
CA PHE A 133 21.30 -5.88 10.27
C PHE A 133 21.29 -5.83 8.73
N LEU A 134 21.02 -4.66 8.15
CA LEU A 134 20.94 -4.50 6.70
C LEU A 134 22.28 -4.11 6.08
N GLY A 135 23.29 -3.75 6.88
CA GLY A 135 24.58 -3.27 6.39
C GLY A 135 24.44 -2.17 5.32
N ASP A 136 25.31 -2.19 4.32
CA ASP A 136 25.34 -1.17 3.24
C ASP A 136 24.15 -1.24 2.27
N THR A 137 23.29 -2.26 2.38
CA THR A 137 22.17 -2.45 1.43
C THR A 137 21.15 -1.32 1.46
N VAL A 138 21.04 -0.59 2.58
CA VAL A 138 20.10 0.53 2.73
C VAL A 138 20.52 1.70 1.84
N HIS A 139 21.77 2.13 1.93
CA HIS A 139 22.29 3.24 1.14
C HIS A 139 22.35 2.87 -0.35
N SER A 140 22.80 1.67 -0.70
CA SER A 140 22.78 1.22 -2.10
C SER A 140 21.36 1.13 -2.66
N ALA A 141 20.36 0.75 -1.86
CA ALA A 141 18.97 0.75 -2.29
C ALA A 141 18.45 2.18 -2.54
N LEU A 142 18.73 3.10 -1.63
CA LEU A 142 18.41 4.53 -1.76
C LEU A 142 18.99 5.13 -3.04
N GLU A 143 20.29 4.95 -3.27
CA GLU A 143 21.01 5.47 -4.44
C GLU A 143 20.39 4.91 -5.73
N ARG A 144 20.36 3.57 -5.85
CA ARG A 144 19.84 2.89 -7.04
C ARG A 144 18.39 3.25 -7.35
N THR A 145 17.51 3.33 -6.34
CA THR A 145 16.11 3.69 -6.59
C THR A 145 15.94 5.14 -7.02
N THR A 146 16.84 6.02 -6.57
CA THR A 146 16.81 7.44 -6.91
C THR A 146 17.37 7.66 -8.30
N GLU A 147 18.50 7.04 -8.63
CA GLU A 147 19.09 7.06 -9.97
C GLU A 147 18.09 6.55 -11.02
N HIS A 148 17.39 5.45 -10.74
CA HIS A 148 16.38 4.92 -11.65
C HIS A 148 15.23 5.91 -11.84
N LEU A 149 14.76 6.54 -10.76
CA LEU A 149 13.71 7.56 -10.85
C LEU A 149 14.15 8.77 -11.67
N VAL A 150 15.36 9.31 -11.42
CA VAL A 150 15.94 10.43 -12.16
C VAL A 150 16.11 10.08 -13.65
N ALA A 151 16.61 8.88 -13.94
CA ALA A 151 16.75 8.40 -15.30
C ALA A 151 15.38 8.33 -16.00
N HIS A 152 14.36 7.79 -15.33
CA HIS A 152 13.01 7.71 -15.88
C HIS A 152 12.38 9.09 -16.12
N GLU A 153 12.50 10.02 -15.17
CA GLU A 153 12.04 11.41 -15.33
C GLU A 153 12.73 12.12 -16.50
N THR A 154 14.03 11.86 -16.69
CA THR A 154 14.82 12.45 -17.78
C THR A 154 14.48 11.83 -19.13
N THR A 155 14.48 10.50 -19.23
CA THR A 155 14.22 9.80 -20.49
C THR A 155 12.76 9.93 -20.96
N MET A 156 11.81 10.00 -20.03
CA MET A 156 10.38 10.14 -20.36
C MET A 156 9.91 11.61 -20.45
N GLU A 157 10.84 12.56 -20.32
CA GLU A 157 10.56 14.00 -20.43
C GLU A 157 9.38 14.45 -19.56
N THR A 158 9.40 14.12 -18.27
CA THR A 158 8.35 14.56 -17.33
C THR A 158 8.42 16.08 -17.15
N ASP A 159 7.27 16.75 -17.07
CA ASP A 159 7.20 18.22 -16.98
C ASP A 159 7.78 18.79 -15.68
N PHE A 160 7.84 17.95 -14.64
CA PHE A 160 8.51 18.25 -13.39
C PHE A 160 9.09 16.99 -12.77
N ARG A 161 10.08 17.16 -11.90
CA ARG A 161 10.74 16.08 -11.16
C ARG A 161 10.20 15.97 -9.76
N VAL A 162 10.05 14.74 -9.27
CA VAL A 162 9.81 14.44 -7.85
C VAL A 162 11.06 13.92 -7.15
N SER A 163 12.10 13.48 -7.89
CA SER A 163 13.37 13.03 -7.33
C SER A 163 13.98 14.04 -6.35
N ASP A 164 14.00 15.31 -6.73
CA ASP A 164 14.65 16.38 -5.97
C ASP A 164 13.88 16.66 -4.68
N PHE A 165 12.54 16.70 -4.79
CA PHE A 165 11.66 16.81 -3.63
C PHE A 165 11.85 15.63 -2.68
N ILE A 166 11.95 14.40 -3.22
CA ILE A 166 12.20 13.21 -2.41
C ILE A 166 13.52 13.35 -1.67
N LEU A 167 14.63 13.64 -2.34
CA LEU A 167 15.95 13.78 -1.70
C LEU A 167 15.99 14.89 -0.64
N GLN A 168 15.26 15.98 -0.86
CA GLN A 168 15.19 17.08 0.09
C GLN A 168 14.35 16.76 1.35
N HIS A 169 13.36 15.87 1.24
CA HIS A 169 12.35 15.68 2.28
C HIS A 169 12.27 14.27 2.88
N TYR A 170 12.89 13.25 2.27
CA TYR A 170 12.70 11.85 2.67
C TYR A 170 13.08 11.57 4.13
N LYS A 171 14.04 12.31 4.70
CA LYS A 171 14.44 12.19 6.10
C LYS A 171 13.40 12.78 7.07
N ARG A 172 12.74 13.87 6.66
CA ARG A 172 11.87 14.69 7.52
C ARG A 172 10.41 14.26 7.48
N SER A 173 10.00 13.54 6.45
CA SER A 173 8.62 13.15 6.26
C SER A 173 8.54 11.83 5.53
N ARG A 174 7.57 10.99 5.91
CA ARG A 174 7.26 9.77 5.18
C ARG A 174 6.65 10.14 3.84
N LEU A 175 7.41 9.97 2.75
CA LEU A 175 6.94 10.28 1.40
C LEU A 175 6.21 9.12 0.71
N PHE A 176 6.40 7.89 1.18
CA PHE A 176 5.82 6.66 0.61
C PHE A 176 5.28 5.75 1.71
N LEU A 177 4.06 5.25 1.56
CA LEU A 177 3.44 4.24 2.43
C LEU A 177 3.86 2.83 2.02
N THR A 178 4.00 2.59 0.73
CA THR A 178 4.60 1.38 0.15
C THR A 178 5.51 1.81 -1.02
N PRO A 179 6.35 0.93 -1.59
CA PRO A 179 7.25 1.32 -2.68
C PRO A 179 6.58 2.03 -3.86
N ASN A 180 5.30 1.74 -4.12
CA ASN A 180 4.52 2.35 -5.19
C ASN A 180 3.28 3.12 -4.70
N HIS A 181 3.11 3.36 -3.40
CA HIS A 181 2.00 4.18 -2.87
C HIS A 181 2.60 5.40 -2.16
N PRO A 182 2.60 6.58 -2.81
CA PRO A 182 2.95 7.84 -2.16
C PRO A 182 2.08 8.15 -0.95
N SER A 183 2.65 8.88 0.01
CA SER A 183 1.89 9.58 1.05
C SER A 183 1.18 10.80 0.47
N THR A 184 0.25 11.36 1.25
CA THR A 184 -0.34 12.69 0.98
C THR A 184 0.72 13.78 0.84
N THR A 185 1.83 13.72 1.56
CA THR A 185 2.89 14.74 1.44
C THR A 185 3.45 14.82 0.01
N LEU A 186 3.76 13.66 -0.59
CA LEU A 186 4.24 13.62 -1.97
C LEU A 186 3.11 13.91 -2.97
N TYR A 187 1.90 13.40 -2.73
CA TYR A 187 0.76 13.71 -3.60
C TYR A 187 0.43 15.21 -3.63
N LYS A 188 0.55 15.93 -2.50
CA LYS A 188 0.37 17.39 -2.45
C LYS A 188 1.37 18.10 -3.34
N TYR A 189 2.63 17.69 -3.30
CA TYR A 189 3.66 18.24 -4.18
C TYR A 189 3.33 17.99 -5.65
N VAL A 190 3.00 16.75 -6.02
CA VAL A 190 2.63 16.36 -7.38
C VAL A 190 1.40 17.13 -7.87
N ALA A 191 0.34 17.19 -7.06
CA ALA A 191 -0.89 17.89 -7.40
C ALA A 191 -0.67 19.40 -7.53
N TRP A 192 0.18 20.02 -6.68
CA TRP A 192 0.58 21.41 -6.82
C TRP A 192 1.29 21.68 -8.15
N ARG A 193 2.27 20.85 -8.52
CA ARG A 193 2.96 20.99 -9.81
C ARG A 193 2.03 20.80 -11.00
N ILE A 194 1.12 19.83 -10.95
CA ILE A 194 0.09 19.66 -11.99
C ILE A 194 -0.81 20.89 -12.08
N ALA A 195 -1.29 21.39 -10.94
CA ALA A 195 -2.18 22.54 -10.89
C ALA A 195 -1.51 23.81 -11.44
N GLU A 196 -0.22 24.02 -11.13
CA GLU A 196 0.62 25.08 -11.67
C GLU A 196 0.68 25.03 -13.20
N HIS A 197 0.95 23.87 -13.80
CA HIS A 197 1.00 23.71 -15.25
C HIS A 197 -0.37 23.94 -15.91
N LEU A 198 -1.46 23.50 -15.27
CA LEU A 198 -2.82 23.67 -15.79
C LEU A 198 -3.40 25.08 -15.53
N GLY A 199 -2.73 25.93 -14.75
CA GLY A 199 -3.30 27.20 -14.31
C GLY A 199 -4.54 27.04 -13.42
N ILE A 200 -4.66 25.92 -12.70
CA ILE A 200 -5.74 25.65 -11.75
C ILE A 200 -5.26 25.99 -10.34
N SER A 201 -6.06 26.71 -9.56
CA SER A 201 -5.80 26.87 -8.13
C SER A 201 -6.37 25.67 -7.36
N LEU A 202 -5.67 25.21 -6.33
CA LEU A 202 -6.19 24.24 -5.37
C LEU A 202 -6.47 24.94 -4.05
N ASP A 203 -7.55 24.56 -3.38
CA ASP A 203 -7.94 25.07 -2.07
C ASP A 203 -6.81 24.88 -1.05
N LYS A 204 -6.60 25.88 -0.19
CA LYS A 204 -5.52 25.86 0.83
C LYS A 204 -5.70 24.70 1.83
N GLY A 205 -6.95 24.30 2.10
CA GLY A 205 -7.29 23.17 2.95
C GLY A 205 -6.76 21.83 2.42
N PHE A 206 -6.52 21.70 1.11
CA PHE A 206 -5.84 20.54 0.55
C PHE A 206 -4.44 20.38 1.15
N PHE A 207 -3.66 21.47 1.21
CA PHE A 207 -2.26 21.45 1.65
C PHE A 207 -2.10 21.31 3.16
N THR A 208 -3.13 21.67 3.94
CA THR A 208 -3.15 21.49 5.40
C THR A 208 -3.82 20.20 5.84
N SER A 209 -4.51 19.47 4.95
CA SER A 209 -5.13 18.17 5.24
C SER A 209 -4.11 17.15 5.75
N GLY A 210 -4.39 16.53 6.90
CA GLY A 210 -3.60 15.41 7.44
C GLY A 210 -4.05 14.03 6.95
N SER A 211 -5.10 13.94 6.13
CA SER A 211 -5.63 12.65 5.67
C SER A 211 -4.79 12.06 4.53
N GLU A 212 -4.46 10.78 4.63
CA GLU A 212 -3.83 10.01 3.55
C GLU A 212 -4.79 9.87 2.34
N LEU A 213 -4.33 10.23 1.14
CA LEU A 213 -5.13 10.14 -0.10
C LEU A 213 -5.25 8.70 -0.62
N GLN A 214 -4.31 7.85 -0.23
CA GLN A 214 -4.26 6.43 -0.59
C GLN A 214 -3.87 5.59 0.66
N PRO A 215 -4.75 5.52 1.69
CA PRO A 215 -4.44 4.92 2.99
C PRO A 215 -4.50 3.38 2.99
N GLU A 216 -4.75 2.74 1.85
CA GLU A 216 -5.11 1.33 1.79
C GLU A 216 -3.98 0.41 2.22
N LYS A 217 -2.72 0.80 2.03
CA LYS A 217 -1.56 -0.04 2.32
C LYS A 217 -0.42 0.77 2.91
N ARG A 218 0.22 0.22 3.93
CA ARG A 218 1.43 0.73 4.58
C ARG A 218 2.34 -0.45 4.91
N VAL A 219 3.57 -0.39 4.42
CA VAL A 219 4.63 -1.37 4.76
C VAL A 219 5.50 -0.76 5.85
N PRO A 220 5.94 -1.51 6.87
CA PRO A 220 6.75 -0.93 7.92
C PRO A 220 8.12 -0.50 7.38
N ILE A 221 8.61 0.65 7.83
CA ILE A 221 10.01 1.01 7.70
C ILE A 221 10.73 0.29 8.83
N LEU A 222 11.65 -0.61 8.49
CA LEU A 222 12.39 -1.36 9.51
C LEU A 222 13.23 -0.37 10.34
N PRO A 223 13.29 -0.50 11.68
CA PRO A 223 14.00 0.46 12.52
C PRO A 223 15.47 0.66 12.14
N GLY A 224 16.16 -0.43 11.75
CA GLY A 224 17.52 -0.31 11.23
C GLY A 224 17.65 0.52 9.94
N VAL A 225 16.61 0.57 9.10
CA VAL A 225 16.56 1.47 7.93
C VAL A 225 16.39 2.91 8.37
N ALA A 226 15.49 3.16 9.32
CA ALA A 226 15.23 4.51 9.82
C ALA A 226 16.50 5.12 10.44
N ASP A 227 17.23 4.33 11.23
CA ASP A 227 18.50 4.74 11.84
C ASP A 227 19.59 5.02 10.80
N GLN A 228 19.85 4.08 9.87
CA GLN A 228 20.87 4.27 8.83
C GLN A 228 20.60 5.47 7.91
N LEU A 229 19.34 5.72 7.56
CA LEU A 229 18.97 6.85 6.72
C LEU A 229 18.94 8.19 7.48
N GLY A 230 18.99 8.15 8.82
CA GLY A 230 18.79 9.32 9.67
C GLY A 230 17.40 9.92 9.49
N LEU A 231 16.36 9.09 9.52
CA LEU A 231 14.97 9.56 9.45
C LEU A 231 14.59 10.23 10.79
N GLU A 232 13.89 11.35 10.71
CA GLU A 232 13.35 12.10 11.85
C GLU A 232 12.01 11.55 12.34
N PHE A 233 11.54 10.46 11.73
CA PHE A 233 10.30 9.78 12.07
C PHE A 233 10.53 8.27 12.16
N CYS A 234 9.76 7.62 13.02
CA CYS A 234 9.68 6.17 13.11
C CYS A 234 8.27 5.75 12.68
N ASP A 235 8.18 4.86 11.70
CA ASP A 235 6.91 4.36 11.20
C ASP A 235 7.05 2.88 10.82
N SER A 236 7.14 2.08 11.87
CA SER A 236 7.29 0.63 11.84
C SER A 236 5.94 -0.10 11.85
N ASP A 237 4.87 0.63 11.60
CA ASP A 237 3.51 0.13 11.52
C ASP A 237 3.21 -0.48 10.14
N PHE A 238 2.41 -1.53 10.15
CA PHE A 238 1.91 -2.21 8.96
C PHE A 238 0.39 -2.06 8.85
N GLU A 239 -0.10 -1.76 7.66
CA GLU A 239 -1.53 -1.74 7.33
C GLU A 239 -1.75 -2.36 5.94
N ASP A 240 -2.78 -3.20 5.80
CA ASP A 240 -3.32 -3.59 4.49
C ASP A 240 -4.84 -3.64 4.60
N ARG A 241 -5.51 -2.53 4.31
CA ARG A 241 -6.97 -2.37 4.47
C ARG A 241 -7.77 -3.09 3.38
N GLU A 242 -7.11 -3.57 2.33
CA GLU A 242 -7.74 -4.36 1.26
C GLU A 242 -7.87 -5.82 1.67
N ASN A 243 -6.78 -6.39 2.19
CA ASN A 243 -6.70 -7.81 2.51
C ASN A 243 -6.94 -8.09 3.99
N LEU A 244 -6.49 -7.18 4.85
CA LEU A 244 -6.65 -7.22 6.28
C LEU A 244 -7.71 -6.21 6.74
N PRO A 245 -8.29 -6.42 7.92
CA PRO A 245 -9.14 -5.44 8.56
C PRO A 245 -8.45 -4.08 8.73
N ARG A 246 -9.28 -3.05 8.89
CA ARG A 246 -8.83 -1.65 9.10
C ARG A 246 -8.20 -1.48 10.48
N ARG A 247 -7.02 -2.07 10.65
CA ARG A 247 -6.21 -2.06 11.86
C ARG A 247 -4.75 -1.84 11.49
N VAL A 248 -4.04 -1.19 12.39
CA VAL A 248 -2.59 -1.03 12.37
C VAL A 248 -1.96 -2.20 13.15
N PHE A 249 -1.02 -2.89 12.52
CA PHE A 249 -0.20 -3.92 13.14
C PHE A 249 1.13 -3.30 13.55
N SER A 250 1.54 -3.53 14.80
CA SER A 250 2.90 -3.21 15.23
C SER A 250 3.93 -4.03 14.46
N LEU A 251 5.19 -3.58 14.43
CA LEU A 251 6.28 -4.33 13.82
C LEU A 251 6.34 -5.78 14.33
N ARG A 252 6.20 -5.99 15.64
CA ARG A 252 6.26 -7.34 16.24
C ARG A 252 5.12 -8.22 15.73
N GLU A 253 3.90 -7.69 15.62
CA GLU A 253 2.77 -8.44 15.05
C GLU A 253 2.99 -8.76 13.58
N TYR A 254 3.48 -7.78 12.80
CA TYR A 254 3.83 -7.97 11.39
C TYR A 254 4.88 -9.07 11.21
N LEU A 255 5.95 -9.05 12.00
CA LEU A 255 7.00 -10.07 11.95
C LEU A 255 6.50 -11.46 12.34
N THR A 256 5.49 -11.53 13.22
CA THR A 256 4.88 -12.81 13.55
C THR A 256 4.19 -13.45 12.34
N LEU A 257 3.76 -12.65 11.36
CA LEU A 257 3.21 -13.14 10.09
C LEU A 257 4.28 -13.84 9.22
N TYR A 258 5.57 -13.52 9.42
CA TYR A 258 6.68 -14.18 8.73
C TYR A 258 7.15 -15.44 9.44
N ALA A 259 7.12 -15.43 10.78
CA ALA A 259 7.65 -16.50 11.61
C ALA A 259 6.87 -17.82 11.49
N ASP A 260 5.60 -17.77 11.06
CA ASP A 260 4.83 -18.97 10.80
C ASP A 260 4.33 -19.05 9.35
N ARG A 261 5.00 -19.85 8.53
CA ARG A 261 4.56 -20.15 7.16
C ARG A 261 3.22 -20.92 7.12
N ALA A 262 2.85 -21.57 8.21
CA ALA A 262 1.53 -22.18 8.40
C ALA A 262 0.50 -21.18 8.94
N ALA A 263 0.85 -19.91 9.13
CA ALA A 263 -0.10 -18.92 9.60
C ALA A 263 -1.24 -18.77 8.59
N ARG A 264 -2.45 -18.60 9.13
CA ARG A 264 -3.68 -18.45 8.34
C ARG A 264 -4.45 -17.25 8.84
N LEU A 265 -4.98 -16.48 7.90
CA LEU A 265 -5.93 -15.41 8.16
C LEU A 265 -7.34 -16.00 8.08
N LEU A 266 -7.99 -16.16 9.22
CA LEU A 266 -9.39 -16.58 9.25
C LEU A 266 -10.29 -15.36 9.33
N ARG A 267 -11.37 -15.33 8.55
CA ARG A 267 -12.44 -14.32 8.62
C ARG A 267 -13.76 -14.97 9.01
N ALA A 268 -14.45 -14.39 9.99
CA ALA A 268 -15.77 -14.84 10.43
C ALA A 268 -16.80 -14.56 9.33
N ARG A 269 -17.50 -15.61 8.89
CA ARG A 269 -18.61 -15.56 7.93
C ARG A 269 -19.92 -15.13 8.58
N THR A 270 -20.11 -15.50 9.84
CA THR A 270 -21.32 -15.22 10.61
C THR A 270 -20.95 -14.71 11.99
N HIS A 271 -21.95 -14.33 12.78
CA HIS A 271 -21.76 -14.21 14.23
C HIS A 271 -21.30 -15.56 14.79
N THR A 272 -20.23 -15.54 15.59
CA THR A 272 -19.61 -16.74 16.18
C THR A 272 -18.85 -16.37 17.45
N PHE A 273 -18.10 -17.30 18.02
CA PHE A 273 -17.30 -17.08 19.23
C PHE A 273 -15.91 -17.68 19.10
N ILE A 274 -14.92 -16.98 19.67
CA ILE A 274 -13.65 -17.57 20.10
C ILE A 274 -13.86 -18.09 21.52
N LYS A 275 -13.38 -19.30 21.81
CA LYS A 275 -13.60 -19.98 23.09
C LYS A 275 -12.27 -20.28 23.78
N SER A 276 -12.19 -20.12 25.09
CA SER A 276 -11.02 -20.54 25.90
C SER A 276 -10.91 -22.06 26.03
N GLN A 277 -12.03 -22.78 25.94
CA GLN A 277 -12.11 -24.23 26.12
C GLN A 277 -13.09 -24.86 25.09
N PRO A 278 -12.95 -26.16 24.78
CA PRO A 278 -13.86 -26.82 23.85
C PRO A 278 -15.27 -26.97 24.47
N GLY A 279 -16.29 -27.16 23.62
CA GLY A 279 -17.68 -27.31 24.04
C GLY A 279 -18.64 -26.38 23.30
N LEU A 280 -19.94 -26.71 23.40
CA LEU A 280 -21.02 -25.93 22.81
C LEU A 280 -21.18 -24.58 23.52
N ALA A 281 -21.59 -23.55 22.77
CA ALA A 281 -21.73 -22.20 23.30
C ALA A 281 -22.73 -22.12 24.46
N ALA A 282 -23.75 -22.99 24.52
CA ALA A 282 -24.71 -22.99 25.63
C ALA A 282 -24.10 -23.43 26.97
N GLY A 283 -23.00 -24.21 26.96
CA GLY A 283 -22.39 -24.79 28.17
C GLY A 283 -21.18 -24.01 28.71
N LEU A 284 -20.78 -22.93 28.04
CA LEU A 284 -19.62 -22.13 28.42
C LEU A 284 -20.05 -20.84 29.10
N SER A 285 -19.24 -20.35 30.03
CA SER A 285 -19.48 -19.05 30.70
C SER A 285 -19.36 -17.88 29.71
N VAL A 286 -19.73 -16.67 30.15
CA VAL A 286 -19.53 -15.46 29.34
C VAL A 286 -18.05 -15.16 29.23
N GLU A 287 -17.32 -15.37 30.32
CA GLU A 287 -15.88 -15.18 30.42
C GLU A 287 -15.12 -16.14 29.50
N ASP A 288 -15.67 -17.31 29.19
CA ASP A 288 -15.06 -18.30 28.30
C ASP A 288 -15.21 -18.00 26.81
N LYS A 289 -15.94 -16.94 26.44
CA LYS A 289 -16.24 -16.61 25.06
C LYS A 289 -15.90 -15.17 24.72
N VAL A 290 -15.44 -14.98 23.49
CA VAL A 290 -15.34 -13.66 22.86
C VAL A 290 -16.26 -13.69 21.66
N ALA A 291 -17.25 -12.79 21.64
CA ALA A 291 -18.15 -12.67 20.51
C ALA A 291 -17.40 -12.12 19.29
N CYS A 292 -17.63 -12.74 18.13
CA CYS A 292 -17.12 -12.30 16.85
C CYS A 292 -18.29 -11.97 15.91
N ARG A 293 -18.18 -10.86 15.20
CA ARG A 293 -19.10 -10.39 14.17
C ARG A 293 -18.67 -10.91 12.81
N PRO A 294 -19.57 -10.97 11.81
CA PRO A 294 -19.16 -11.09 10.42
C PRO A 294 -18.08 -10.05 10.12
N THR A 295 -17.04 -10.44 9.38
CA THR A 295 -15.82 -9.65 9.08
C THR A 295 -14.74 -9.60 10.16
N ASP A 296 -15.00 -10.07 11.38
CA ASP A 296 -13.92 -10.23 12.35
C ASP A 296 -12.90 -11.26 11.86
N PHE A 297 -11.65 -11.10 12.28
CA PHE A 297 -10.55 -11.95 11.83
C PHE A 297 -9.74 -12.55 12.97
N LEU A 298 -9.04 -13.63 12.63
CA LEU A 298 -7.98 -14.25 13.41
C LEU A 298 -6.76 -14.41 12.52
N VAL A 299 -5.59 -14.04 13.02
CA VAL A 299 -4.33 -14.60 12.52
C VAL A 299 -4.00 -15.76 13.42
N THR A 300 -3.90 -16.95 12.85
CA THR A 300 -3.68 -18.19 13.60
C THR A 300 -2.33 -18.81 13.25
N LYS A 301 -1.75 -19.53 14.21
CA LYS A 301 -0.53 -20.32 14.02
C LYS A 301 -0.86 -21.79 13.73
N GLY A 302 -0.07 -22.45 12.86
CA GLY A 302 -0.05 -23.91 12.72
C GLY A 302 -1.37 -24.54 12.26
N LEU A 303 -2.24 -23.77 11.62
CA LEU A 303 -3.60 -24.20 11.31
C LEU A 303 -3.65 -25.09 10.06
N GLN A 304 -4.12 -26.33 10.22
CA GLN A 304 -4.44 -27.19 9.08
C GLN A 304 -5.81 -26.84 8.49
N TRP A 305 -5.87 -26.62 7.17
CA TRP A 305 -7.09 -26.28 6.42
C TRP A 305 -7.35 -27.29 5.29
N PRO A 306 -8.62 -27.67 4.98
CA PRO A 306 -9.88 -27.23 5.59
C PRO A 306 -10.11 -27.82 6.97
N MET A 307 -10.79 -27.05 7.83
CA MET A 307 -11.13 -27.46 9.19
C MET A 307 -12.21 -28.56 9.16
N LYS A 308 -11.95 -29.71 9.81
CA LYS A 308 -12.89 -30.86 9.82
C LYS A 308 -13.69 -30.99 11.12
N ALA A 309 -13.26 -30.35 12.21
CA ALA A 309 -13.85 -30.49 13.54
C ALA A 309 -14.77 -29.32 13.88
N GLN A 310 -15.89 -29.58 14.57
CA GLN A 310 -16.82 -28.53 15.01
C GLN A 310 -16.15 -27.56 15.99
N ASP A 311 -15.25 -28.06 16.85
CA ASP A 311 -14.47 -27.27 17.81
C ASP A 311 -12.99 -27.45 17.55
N MET A 312 -12.41 -26.52 16.79
CA MET A 312 -11.02 -26.65 16.39
C MET A 312 -10.11 -25.84 17.31
N PRO A 313 -9.06 -26.46 17.89
CA PRO A 313 -8.04 -25.70 18.59
C PRO A 313 -7.28 -24.83 17.59
N VAL A 314 -7.05 -23.59 17.97
CA VAL A 314 -6.28 -22.61 17.21
C VAL A 314 -5.33 -21.90 18.16
N GLU A 315 -4.18 -21.45 17.67
CA GLU A 315 -3.31 -20.54 18.41
C GLU A 315 -3.45 -19.15 17.77
N ILE A 316 -4.14 -18.25 18.44
CA ILE A 316 -4.44 -16.90 17.93
C ILE A 316 -3.25 -15.99 18.23
N ILE A 317 -2.70 -15.42 17.17
CA ILE A 317 -1.60 -14.46 17.20
C ILE A 317 -2.13 -13.03 17.20
N SER A 318 -3.25 -12.79 16.50
CA SER A 318 -3.90 -11.48 16.42
C SER A 318 -5.39 -11.64 16.09
N THR A 319 -6.21 -10.68 16.51
CA THR A 319 -7.65 -10.65 16.22
C THR A 319 -8.20 -9.22 16.17
N SER A 320 -9.32 -9.00 15.45
CA SER A 320 -10.13 -7.76 15.54
C SER A 320 -11.14 -7.79 16.66
N ALA A 321 -11.47 -8.97 17.17
CA ALA A 321 -12.42 -9.09 18.26
C ALA A 321 -11.82 -8.36 19.47
N THR A 322 -12.64 -7.62 20.22
CA THR A 322 -12.21 -6.92 21.42
C THR A 322 -11.87 -7.92 22.52
N THR A 323 -10.64 -8.43 22.51
CA THR A 323 -10.14 -9.38 23.49
C THR A 323 -8.64 -9.29 23.67
N ASP A 324 -8.21 -9.45 24.93
CA ASP A 324 -6.81 -9.62 25.29
C ASP A 324 -6.37 -11.10 25.24
N LYS A 325 -7.29 -12.00 24.85
CA LYS A 325 -7.05 -13.44 24.80
C LYS A 325 -6.31 -13.84 23.52
N LEU A 326 -5.01 -13.59 23.50
CA LEU A 326 -4.08 -14.20 22.56
C LEU A 326 -3.64 -15.60 23.05
N GLY A 327 -3.22 -16.47 22.14
CA GLY A 327 -2.77 -17.83 22.44
C GLY A 327 -3.80 -18.91 22.11
N ARG A 328 -3.76 -20.03 22.84
CA ARG A 328 -4.58 -21.22 22.54
C ARG A 328 -6.07 -20.94 22.80
N ALA A 329 -6.89 -21.15 21.78
CA ALA A 329 -8.33 -21.00 21.81
C ALA A 329 -9.01 -22.09 20.97
N PHE A 330 -10.34 -22.07 20.92
CA PHE A 330 -11.16 -22.95 20.09
C PHE A 330 -12.14 -22.12 19.25
N VAL A 331 -12.35 -22.52 18.00
CA VAL A 331 -13.29 -21.86 17.08
C VAL A 331 -14.23 -22.85 16.41
N TYR A 332 -15.40 -22.35 16.00
CA TYR A 332 -16.37 -23.16 15.26
C TYR A 332 -16.05 -23.22 13.77
N SER A 333 -15.58 -24.35 13.26
CA SER A 333 -15.00 -24.43 11.92
C SER A 333 -15.88 -23.88 10.79
N GLY A 334 -17.18 -24.23 10.79
CA GLY A 334 -18.14 -23.79 9.77
C GLY A 334 -18.37 -22.28 9.70
N HIS A 335 -17.90 -21.52 10.70
CA HIS A 335 -18.11 -20.08 10.81
C HIS A 335 -16.95 -19.24 10.30
N TRP A 336 -15.84 -19.85 9.87
CA TRP A 336 -14.65 -19.14 9.41
C TRP A 336 -14.30 -19.49 7.96
N ILE A 337 -13.62 -18.57 7.29
CA ILE A 337 -12.93 -18.79 6.01
C ILE A 337 -11.48 -18.41 6.12
N ASN A 338 -10.64 -19.20 5.49
CA ASN A 338 -9.28 -18.79 5.17
C ASN A 338 -9.25 -17.94 3.89
#